data_AF-A0A7W9UH05-F1
#
_entry.id   AF-A0A7W9UH05-F1
#
_cell.length_a   1.000
_cell.length_b   1.000
_cell.length_c   1.000
_cell.angle_alpha   90.00
_cell.angle_beta   90.00
_cell.angle_gamma   90.00
#
_symmetry.space_group_name_H-M   'P 1'
#
loop_
_entity.id
_entity.type
_entity.pdbx_description
1 polymer ?
#
loop_
_entity_poly.entity_id
_entity_poly.type
_entity_poly.pdbx_seq_one_letter_code
_entity_poly.pdbx_strand_id
1 'polypeptide(L)'
;MSGGVQEYKSAEMMQLFNDLNTSHGNLINYGNDIHDAKGILQNAWEDNKAHEDFQVIAQQWDKEYQDTLTVLQEVAKAVEKALTRALGTDGKIGDGFSGL
;
A
#
# COMPACT_ATOMS: atom_id res chain seq x y z
N MET A 1 -33.82 6.34 10.68
CA MET A 1 -33.18 6.71 9.40
C MET A 1 -31.69 6.95 9.66
N SER A 2 -30.81 6.00 9.30
CA SER A 2 -29.35 6.18 9.41
C SER A 2 -28.53 5.38 8.36
N GLY A 3 -29.18 4.69 7.41
CA GLY A 3 -28.48 3.82 6.45
C GLY A 3 -27.59 4.55 5.44
N GLY A 4 -27.96 5.76 5.02
CA GLY A 4 -27.28 6.43 3.89
C GLY A 4 -25.88 6.98 4.17
N VAL A 5 -25.55 7.33 5.42
CA VAL A 5 -24.24 7.93 5.75
C VAL A 5 -23.16 6.85 5.93
N GLN A 6 -23.55 5.66 6.37
CA GLN A 6 -22.61 4.58 6.69
C GLN A 6 -22.26 3.74 5.45
N GLU A 7 -23.24 3.53 4.57
CA GLU A 7 -23.05 2.87 3.27
C GLU A 7 -22.14 3.69 2.35
N TYR A 8 -22.34 5.02 2.30
CA TYR A 8 -21.48 5.93 1.53
C TYR A 8 -20.02 5.87 2.01
N LYS A 9 -19.77 5.83 3.32
CA LYS A 9 -18.42 5.70 3.90
C LYS A 9 -17.78 4.34 3.63
N SER A 10 -18.57 3.27 3.53
CA SER A 10 -18.08 1.92 3.22
C SER A 10 -17.54 1.84 1.79
N ALA A 11 -18.22 2.47 0.83
CA ALA A 11 -17.75 2.56 -0.55
C ALA A 11 -16.42 3.32 -0.66
N GLU A 12 -16.29 4.47 0.02
CA GLU A 12 -15.05 5.26 0.04
C GLU A 12 -13.88 4.50 0.68
N MET A 13 -14.13 3.78 1.78
CA MET A 13 -13.10 2.95 2.43
C MET A 13 -12.69 1.75 1.56
N MET A 14 -13.63 1.14 0.83
CA MET A 14 -13.33 0.04 -0.10
C MET A 14 -12.51 0.54 -1.28
N GLN A 15 -12.83 1.72 -1.80
CA GLN A 15 -12.03 2.37 -2.84
C GLN A 15 -10.62 2.66 -2.35
N LEU A 16 -10.48 3.27 -1.17
CA LEU A 16 -9.16 3.51 -0.56
C LEU A 16 -8.35 2.22 -0.38
N PHE A 17 -8.98 1.13 0.07
CA PHE A 17 -8.32 -0.17 0.20
C PHE A 17 -7.80 -0.67 -1.16
N ASN A 18 -8.60 -0.58 -2.22
CA ASN A 18 -8.19 -0.98 -3.56
C ASN A 18 -7.03 -0.10 -4.06
N ASP A 19 -7.13 1.22 -3.89
CA ASP A 19 -6.10 2.17 -4.30
C ASP A 19 -4.76 1.93 -3.60
N LEU A 20 -4.78 1.58 -2.31
CA LEU A 20 -3.58 1.22 -1.55
C LEU A 20 -2.94 -0.07 -2.07
N ASN A 21 -3.74 -1.09 -2.37
CA ASN A 21 -3.22 -2.34 -2.94
C ASN A 21 -2.66 -2.14 -4.35
N THR A 22 -3.32 -1.33 -5.19
CA THR A 22 -2.80 -0.95 -6.50
C THR A 22 -1.50 -0.17 -6.38
N SER A 23 -1.43 0.80 -5.46
CA SER A 23 -0.20 1.56 -5.21
C SER A 23 0.93 0.65 -4.73
N HIS A 24 0.63 -0.36 -3.92
CA HIS A 24 1.61 -1.35 -3.45
C HIS A 24 2.13 -2.21 -4.59
N GLY A 25 1.25 -2.70 -5.46
CA GLY A 25 1.65 -3.44 -6.67
C GLY A 25 2.51 -2.58 -7.61
N ASN A 26 2.14 -1.31 -7.81
CA ASN A 26 2.91 -0.37 -8.63
C ASN A 26 4.29 -0.11 -8.03
N LEU A 27 4.38 0.08 -6.70
CA LEU A 27 5.65 0.29 -6.02
C LEU A 27 6.57 -0.92 -6.19
N ILE A 28 6.05 -2.15 -6.10
CA ILE A 28 6.82 -3.38 -6.39
C ILE A 28 7.38 -3.36 -7.81
N ASN A 29 6.55 -3.03 -8.80
CA ASN A 29 6.98 -3.01 -10.20
C ASN A 29 8.10 -1.98 -10.42
N TYR A 30 7.92 -0.74 -9.96
CA TYR A 30 8.97 0.28 -10.03
C TYR A 30 10.21 -0.12 -9.23
N GLY A 31 10.02 -0.86 -8.14
CA GLY A 31 11.10 -1.40 -7.34
C GLY A 31 12.00 -2.35 -8.13
N ASN A 32 11.38 -3.28 -8.86
CA ASN A 32 12.08 -4.23 -9.71
C ASN A 32 12.80 -3.52 -10.87
N ASP A 33 12.14 -2.57 -11.54
CA ASP A 33 12.73 -1.80 -12.65
C ASP A 33 13.99 -1.05 -12.21
N ILE A 34 13.95 -0.45 -11.02
CA ILE A 34 15.10 0.26 -10.45
C ILE A 34 16.21 -0.73 -10.06
N HIS A 35 15.87 -1.89 -9.52
CA HIS A 35 16.84 -2.93 -9.20
C HIS A 35 17.58 -3.43 -10.45
N ASP A 36 16.86 -3.68 -11.54
CA ASP A 36 17.43 -4.09 -12.81
C ASP A 36 18.34 -3.00 -13.40
N ALA A 37 17.88 -1.74 -13.37
CA ALA A 37 18.68 -0.60 -13.82
C ALA A 37 19.96 -0.41 -12.98
N LYS A 38 19.89 -0.62 -11.66
CA LYS A 38 21.06 -0.60 -10.78
C LYS A 38 22.08 -1.65 -11.18
N GLY A 39 21.66 -2.88 -11.46
CA GLY A 39 22.58 -3.94 -11.88
C GLY A 39 23.31 -3.58 -13.18
N ILE A 40 22.61 -2.99 -14.15
CA ILE A 40 23.21 -2.52 -15.40
C ILE A 40 24.22 -1.39 -15.14
N LEU A 41 23.83 -0.38 -14.35
CA LEU A 41 24.69 0.77 -14.05
C LEU A 41 25.91 0.39 -13.21
N GLN A 42 25.75 -0.57 -12.30
CA GLN A 42 26.85 -1.07 -11.49
C GLN A 42 27.91 -1.71 -12.39
N ASN A 43 27.53 -2.65 -13.25
CA ASN A 43 28.42 -3.30 -14.20
C ASN A 43 29.07 -2.31 -15.18
N ALA A 44 28.32 -1.29 -15.61
CA ALA A 44 28.83 -0.30 -16.56
C ALA A 44 29.85 0.67 -15.94
N TRP A 45 29.82 0.87 -14.62
CA TRP A 45 30.59 1.91 -13.94
C TRP A 45 31.61 1.39 -12.91
N GLU A 46 31.86 0.07 -12.81
CA GLU A 46 32.72 -0.53 -11.76
C GLU A 46 34.07 0.19 -11.51
N ASP A 47 34.67 0.84 -12.53
CA ASP A 47 35.95 1.54 -12.42
C ASP A 47 35.85 3.08 -12.35
N ASN A 48 34.65 3.65 -12.16
CA ASN A 48 34.40 5.09 -12.21
C ASN A 48 33.95 5.65 -10.84
N LYS A 49 34.48 6.80 -10.42
CA LYS A 49 34.03 7.49 -9.20
C LYS A 49 32.52 7.81 -9.17
N ALA A 50 31.89 7.99 -10.33
CA ALA A 50 30.43 8.13 -10.44
C ALA A 50 29.65 6.90 -9.92
N HIS A 51 30.28 5.73 -9.87
CA HIS A 51 29.74 4.51 -9.29
C HIS A 51 29.59 4.61 -7.77
N GLU A 52 30.55 5.21 -7.07
CA GLU A 52 30.51 5.36 -5.60
C GLU A 52 29.30 6.22 -5.19
N ASP A 53 29.13 7.38 -5.82
CA ASP A 53 28.01 8.29 -5.55
C ASP A 53 26.66 7.63 -5.90
N PHE A 54 26.60 6.87 -6.99
CA PHE A 54 25.43 6.10 -7.38
C PHE A 54 25.08 5.02 -6.34
N GLN A 55 26.07 4.27 -5.85
CA GLN A 55 25.86 3.22 -4.84
C GLN A 55 25.24 3.78 -3.56
N VAL A 56 25.67 4.95 -3.10
CA VAL A 56 25.11 5.60 -1.89
C VAL A 56 23.63 5.90 -2.08
N ILE A 57 23.27 6.54 -3.20
CA ILE A 57 21.87 6.88 -3.50
C ILE A 57 21.04 5.60 -3.71
N ALA A 58 21.60 4.60 -4.38
CA ALA A 58 20.95 3.32 -4.62
C ALA A 58 20.61 2.61 -3.29
N GLN A 59 21.54 2.55 -2.34
CA GLN A 59 21.32 1.97 -1.02
C GLN A 59 20.27 2.74 -0.22
N GLN A 60 20.30 4.08 -0.26
CA GLN A 60 19.29 4.90 0.39
C GLN A 60 17.90 4.64 -0.19
N TRP A 61 17.80 4.55 -1.52
CA TRP A 61 16.55 4.18 -2.18
C TRP A 61 16.08 2.78 -1.75
N ASP A 62 16.96 1.78 -1.64
CA ASP A 62 16.56 0.41 -1.27
C ASP A 62 15.91 0.39 0.12
N LYS A 63 16.47 1.17 1.04
CA LYS A 63 15.91 1.33 2.39
C LYS A 63 14.53 1.98 2.35
N GLU A 64 14.42 3.17 1.75
CA GLU A 64 13.17 3.93 1.70
C GLU A 64 12.07 3.16 0.95
N TYR A 65 12.45 2.41 -0.10
CA TYR A 65 11.55 1.53 -0.84
C TYR A 65 10.97 0.43 0.06
N GLN A 66 11.81 -0.31 0.80
CA GLN A 66 11.36 -1.39 1.68
C GLN A 66 10.50 -0.86 2.83
N ASP A 67 10.90 0.27 3.42
CA ASP A 67 10.16 0.93 4.50
C ASP A 67 8.78 1.39 3.99
N THR A 68 8.73 2.06 2.84
CA THR A 68 7.48 2.53 2.23
C THR A 68 6.56 1.37 1.83
N LEU A 69 7.12 0.30 1.26
CA LEU A 69 6.37 -0.90 0.87
C LEU A 69 5.67 -1.53 2.09
N THR A 70 6.42 -1.65 3.20
CA THR A 70 5.90 -2.18 4.46
C THR A 70 4.78 -1.30 5.01
N VAL A 71 5.02 0.01 5.12
CA VAL A 71 4.03 0.97 5.66
C VAL A 71 2.75 0.96 4.83
N LEU A 72 2.86 0.95 3.49
CA LEU A 72 1.70 0.94 2.61
C LEU A 72 0.85 -0.33 2.80
N GLN A 73 1.49 -1.49 2.98
CA GLN A 73 0.81 -2.74 3.29
C GLN A 73 0.11 -2.71 4.65
N GLU A 74 0.75 -2.12 5.66
CA GLU A 74 0.16 -1.98 7.00
C GLU A 74 -1.07 -1.06 7.00
N VAL A 75 -1.02 0.04 6.26
CA VAL A 75 -2.16 0.94 6.08
C VAL A 75 -3.31 0.22 5.39
N ALA A 76 -3.04 -0.53 4.31
CA ALA A 76 -4.06 -1.32 3.62
C ALA A 76 -4.75 -2.33 4.56
N LYS A 77 -3.96 -3.05 5.38
CA LYS A 77 -4.47 -3.98 6.41
C LYS A 77 -5.32 -3.27 7.47
N ALA A 78 -4.96 -2.05 7.86
CA ALA A 78 -5.73 -1.28 8.83
C ALA A 78 -7.10 -0.86 8.25
N VAL A 79 -7.13 -0.43 6.99
CA VAL A 79 -8.36 -0.09 6.27
C VAL A 79 -9.26 -1.31 6.11
N GLU A 80 -8.71 -2.47 5.74
CA GLU A 80 -9.46 -3.74 5.64
C GLU A 80 -10.11 -4.15 6.98
N LYS A 81 -9.37 -4.03 8.09
CA LYS A 81 -9.90 -4.30 9.43
C LYS A 81 -11.03 -3.35 9.81
N ALA A 82 -10.92 -2.07 9.43
CA ALA A 82 -11.98 -1.09 9.66
C ALA A 82 -13.23 -1.42 8.84
N LEU A 83 -13.07 -1.75 7.56
CA LEU A 83 -14.16 -2.20 6.68
C LEU A 83 -14.88 -3.43 7.24
N THR A 84 -14.13 -4.45 7.65
CA THR A 84 -14.70 -5.69 8.21
C THR A 84 -15.52 -5.42 9.47
N ARG A 85 -15.04 -4.52 10.35
CA ARG A 85 -15.77 -4.12 11.57
C ARG A 85 -17.03 -3.32 11.26
N ALA A 86 -16.97 -2.42 10.28
CA ALA A 86 -18.12 -1.60 9.88
C ALA A 86 -19.24 -2.50 9.33
N LEU A 87 -18.92 -3.39 8.38
CA LEU A 87 -19.87 -4.33 7.80
C LEU A 87 -20.44 -5.32 8.83
N GLY A 88 -19.59 -5.84 9.72
CA GLY A 88 -20.01 -6.79 10.75
C GLY A 88 -20.88 -6.17 11.86
N THR A 89 -20.69 -4.87 12.15
CA THR A 89 -21.53 -4.14 13.11
C THR A 89 -22.91 -3.84 12.51
N ASP A 90 -22.98 -3.44 11.24
CA ASP A 90 -24.24 -3.13 10.57
C ASP A 90 -25.14 -4.34 10.40
N GLY A 91 -24.56 -5.51 10.06
CA GLY A 91 -25.32 -6.76 9.97
C GLY A 91 -25.97 -7.18 11.30
N LYS A 92 -25.29 -6.95 12.44
CA LYS A 92 -25.83 -7.30 13.76
C LYS A 92 -26.92 -6.36 14.24
N ILE A 93 -26.86 -5.08 13.89
CA ILE A 93 -27.89 -4.09 14.26
C ILE A 93 -29.17 -4.35 13.46
N GLY A 94 -29.08 -4.70 12.17
CA GLY A 94 -30.24 -5.03 11.33
C GLY A 94 -31.07 -6.22 11.83
N ASP A 95 -30.41 -7.28 12.31
CA ASP A 95 -31.08 -8.45 12.88
C ASP A 95 -31.74 -8.16 14.24
N GLY A 96 -31.15 -7.29 15.07
CA GLY A 96 -31.68 -6.93 16.39
C GLY A 96 -32.96 -6.11 16.36
N PHE A 97 -33.20 -5.34 15.30
CA PHE A 97 -34.45 -4.59 15.10
C PHE A 97 -35.52 -5.37 14.31
N SER A 98 -35.15 -6.45 13.62
CA SER A 98 -36.10 -7.31 12.88
C SER A 98 -36.74 -8.39 13.76
N GLY A 99 -36.26 -8.54 15.01
CA GLY A 99 -36.76 -9.50 16.00
C GLY A 99 -37.70 -8.94 17.08
N LEU A 100 -38.16 -7.70 16.94
CA LEU A 100 -39.21 -7.06 17.78
C LEU A 100 -40.44 -6.75 16.93
#